data_AF-A0A3E1YF12-F1
#
_entry.id   AF-A0A3E1YF12-F1
#
_cell.length_a   1.000
_cell.length_b   1.000
_cell.length_c   1.000
_cell.angle_alpha   90.00
_cell.angle_beta   90.00
_cell.angle_gamma   90.00
#
_symmetry.space_group_name_H-M   'P 1'
#
loop_
_entity.id
_entity.type
_entity.pdbx_description
1 polymer ?
#
loop_
_entity_poly.entity_id
_entity_poly.type
_entity_poly.pdbx_seq_one_letter_code
_entity_poly.pdbx_strand_id
1 'polypeptide(L)'
;MKLFSKLFFVAIACLLFSRSHAQTSNQYFKVKGDSSRYYPVVVTDSGWRVNTASEITIGRSDAHTDKPSFYGSIIATFRYHTTNWGHGSNFITADIRQFQNPLYIPFVASFRDASFGNGTRSIIIWLRGNTSYYFTSKYKEQLTVYDGETNPLPYVEMYNSDQILHNYKTGIDQWLNSNGSYYTGDVYQMGSLNYYTGKVGLGTNVPVSKLDIVSNTNWTSSSWGRSMKLYKGGSIEMDAGLRKFGMGASSDTLLYIFSSETDTIVKPANYNFIMHYNGNIGIGTYPREGYKMAVEGMLGARRIRVTQQSGWADFVFHPDYKLPSLGDVEAFINKNGHLPDIPTAEEVKENGVDVGEMNRLLLQKVEELTLHLIRQEKLIAGQQEEIKDLKKKIENQH
;
A
#
# COMPACT_ATOMS: atom_id res chain seq x y z
N MET A 1 -44.25 71.91 8.99
CA MET A 1 -43.67 70.92 8.04
C MET A 1 -42.14 70.92 7.94
N LYS A 2 -41.38 71.78 8.65
CA LYS A 2 -39.89 71.81 8.60
C LYS A 2 -39.17 71.09 9.77
N LEU A 3 -39.88 70.69 10.83
CA LEU A 3 -39.28 69.97 11.98
C LEU A 3 -39.27 68.44 11.79
N PHE A 4 -40.25 67.88 11.08
CA PHE A 4 -40.35 66.42 10.85
C PHE A 4 -39.30 65.88 9.86
N SER A 5 -38.79 66.72 8.96
CA SER A 5 -37.74 66.33 7.99
C SER A 5 -36.36 66.15 8.62
N LYS A 6 -36.04 66.90 9.70
CA LYS A 6 -34.74 66.81 10.38
C LYS A 6 -34.65 65.59 11.31
N LEU A 7 -35.75 65.24 11.99
CA LEU A 7 -35.80 64.05 12.85
C LEU A 7 -35.82 62.74 12.04
N PHE A 8 -36.42 62.74 10.86
CA PHE A 8 -36.42 61.57 9.97
C PHE A 8 -35.03 61.28 9.38
N PHE A 9 -34.22 62.32 9.11
CA PHE A 9 -32.85 62.16 8.63
C PHE A 9 -31.87 61.68 9.72
N VAL A 10 -32.08 62.08 10.98
CA VAL A 10 -31.26 61.60 12.11
C VAL A 10 -31.60 60.14 12.47
N ALA A 11 -32.85 59.73 12.34
CA ALA A 11 -33.26 58.34 12.57
C ALA A 11 -32.70 57.37 11.50
N ILE A 12 -32.59 57.80 10.23
CA ILE A 12 -32.01 57.00 9.15
C ILE A 12 -30.47 56.93 9.26
N ALA A 13 -29.81 58.00 9.75
CA ALA A 13 -28.37 57.98 10.02
C ALA A 13 -27.99 56.97 11.13
N CYS A 14 -28.85 56.76 12.13
CA CYS A 14 -28.64 55.74 13.17
C CYS A 14 -28.97 54.31 12.73
N LEU A 15 -29.73 54.12 11.64
CA LEU A 15 -30.05 52.81 11.06
C LEU A 15 -29.05 52.35 9.99
N LEU A 16 -28.08 53.20 9.62
CA LEU A 16 -27.03 52.89 8.64
C LEU A 16 -25.71 52.38 9.26
N PHE A 17 -25.68 52.09 10.56
CA PHE A 17 -24.63 51.26 11.15
C PHE A 17 -24.84 49.79 10.76
N SER A 18 -24.68 49.51 9.47
CA SER A 18 -24.17 48.22 9.04
C SER A 18 -22.88 47.98 9.82
N ARG A 19 -22.76 46.80 10.43
CA ARG A 19 -21.52 46.37 11.09
C ARG A 19 -20.42 46.34 10.03
N SER A 20 -19.68 47.44 9.90
CA SER A 20 -18.44 47.45 9.14
C SER A 20 -17.45 46.56 9.88
N HIS A 21 -17.15 45.40 9.30
CA HIS A 21 -16.01 44.62 9.74
C HIS A 21 -14.74 45.40 9.34
N ALA A 22 -14.23 46.22 10.26
CA ALA A 22 -12.92 46.81 10.09
C ALA A 22 -11.89 45.69 10.12
N GLN A 23 -11.25 45.42 8.98
CA GLN A 23 -9.99 44.67 8.95
C GLN A 23 -9.00 45.44 9.82
N THR A 24 -8.45 44.81 10.85
CA THR A 24 -7.35 45.46 11.58
C THR A 24 -6.09 45.34 10.72
N SER A 25 -5.61 46.48 10.22
CA SER A 25 -4.47 46.52 9.31
C SER A 25 -3.15 46.37 10.07
N ASN A 26 -2.32 45.46 9.55
CA ASN A 26 -0.89 45.28 9.79
C ASN A 26 -0.39 45.49 11.24
N GLN A 27 -0.87 44.67 12.17
CA GLN A 27 -0.42 44.71 13.56
C GLN A 27 0.93 43.99 13.73
N TYR A 28 1.87 44.62 14.44
CA TYR A 28 3.19 44.06 14.75
C TYR A 28 3.17 43.24 16.04
N PHE A 29 3.90 42.13 16.08
CA PHE A 29 4.27 41.44 17.31
C PHE A 29 5.62 40.75 17.16
N LYS A 30 6.28 40.47 18.29
CA LYS A 30 7.55 39.73 18.31
C LYS A 30 7.41 38.51 19.19
N VAL A 31 7.85 37.37 18.67
CA VAL A 31 8.04 36.16 19.46
C VAL A 31 9.47 36.18 19.94
N LYS A 32 9.69 36.31 21.26
CA LYS A 32 11.04 36.36 21.84
C LYS A 32 11.60 34.95 22.04
N GLY A 33 12.54 34.77 22.97
CA GLY A 33 13.19 33.48 23.19
C GLY A 33 14.17 33.08 22.09
N ASP A 34 14.45 31.77 21.98
CA ASP A 34 15.50 31.21 21.13
C ASP A 34 15.02 31.01 19.67
N SER A 35 15.84 31.42 18.70
CA SER A 35 15.55 31.26 17.27
C SER A 35 15.52 29.81 16.76
N SER A 36 15.90 28.82 17.57
CA SER A 36 15.82 27.39 17.29
C SER A 36 14.58 26.72 17.86
N ARG A 37 13.75 27.47 18.59
CA ARG A 37 12.54 26.98 19.25
C ARG A 37 11.31 27.68 18.68
N TYR A 38 10.17 27.06 18.91
CA TYR A 38 8.87 27.58 18.49
C TYR A 38 7.98 27.76 19.70
N TYR A 39 7.41 28.94 19.86
CA TYR A 39 6.68 29.36 21.04
C TYR A 39 5.17 29.45 20.76
N PRO A 40 4.31 29.07 21.73
CA PRO A 40 2.86 29.19 21.61
C PRO A 40 2.44 30.65 21.40
N VAL A 41 1.74 30.88 20.29
CA VAL A 41 1.00 32.12 20.03
C VAL A 41 -0.47 31.75 20.01
N VAL A 42 -1.20 32.21 21.03
CA VAL A 42 -2.61 31.92 21.23
C VAL A 42 -3.44 32.98 20.54
N VAL A 43 -4.34 32.56 19.66
CA VAL A 43 -5.22 33.46 18.90
C VAL A 43 -6.67 33.08 19.16
N THR A 44 -7.47 34.05 19.57
CA THR A 44 -8.91 33.84 19.78
C THR A 44 -9.63 33.58 18.45
N ASP A 45 -10.81 32.96 18.51
CA ASP A 45 -11.78 32.81 17.44
C ASP A 45 -12.89 33.84 17.65
N SER A 46 -12.66 35.07 17.19
CA SER A 46 -13.62 36.17 17.33
C SER A 46 -14.83 36.01 16.41
N GLY A 47 -14.68 35.29 15.30
CA GLY A 47 -15.75 34.90 14.39
C GLY A 47 -16.82 34.03 15.05
N TRP A 48 -16.47 33.28 16.10
CA TRP A 48 -17.38 32.44 16.86
C TRP A 48 -18.70 33.11 17.24
N ARG A 49 -18.64 34.33 17.79
CA ARG A 49 -19.83 35.04 18.31
C ARG A 49 -20.68 35.70 17.22
N VAL A 50 -20.20 35.70 15.99
CA VAL A 50 -20.87 36.32 14.85
C VAL A 50 -21.14 35.31 13.72
N ASN A 51 -21.13 34.01 14.04
CA ASN A 51 -21.49 32.90 13.15
C ASN A 51 -20.67 32.87 11.86
N THR A 52 -19.35 33.03 11.97
CA THR A 52 -18.44 33.03 10.82
C THR A 52 -17.08 32.47 11.22
N ALA A 53 -16.30 32.05 10.23
CA ALA A 53 -14.94 31.60 10.46
C ALA A 53 -14.03 32.79 10.76
N SER A 54 -13.15 32.61 11.74
CA SER A 54 -12.04 33.52 12.00
C SER A 54 -10.93 33.30 10.98
N GLU A 55 -10.16 34.36 10.72
CA GLU A 55 -9.03 34.30 9.79
C GLU A 55 -7.93 35.24 10.25
N ILE A 56 -6.72 34.71 10.37
CA ILE A 56 -5.51 35.47 10.65
C ILE A 56 -4.47 35.17 9.57
N THR A 57 -3.89 36.22 9.00
CA THR A 57 -2.74 36.11 8.10
C THR A 57 -1.53 36.66 8.81
N ILE A 58 -0.55 35.81 9.06
CA ILE A 58 0.74 36.12 9.67
C ILE A 58 1.77 36.28 8.54
N GLY A 59 2.47 37.40 8.53
CA GLY A 59 3.37 37.78 7.46
C GLY A 59 4.70 38.32 7.96
N ARG A 60 5.73 38.09 7.16
CA ARG A 60 7.06 38.70 7.23
C ARG A 60 7.65 38.66 5.82
N SER A 61 7.54 39.77 5.10
CA SER A 61 7.97 39.83 3.69
C SER A 61 9.45 40.19 3.53
N ASP A 62 9.98 41.09 4.36
CA ASP A 62 11.39 41.48 4.30
C ASP A 62 12.27 40.42 4.98
N ALA A 63 13.07 39.74 4.15
CA ALA A 63 13.93 38.66 4.57
C ALA A 63 15.07 39.07 5.51
N HIS A 64 15.38 40.37 5.59
CA HIS A 64 16.43 40.94 6.44
C HIS A 64 15.88 41.56 7.74
N THR A 65 14.57 41.44 8.00
CA THR A 65 14.01 41.80 9.30
C THR A 65 14.70 40.97 10.41
N ASP A 66 15.04 41.61 11.53
CA ASP A 66 15.77 41.05 12.70
C ASP A 66 17.25 40.67 12.47
N LYS A 67 17.73 40.46 11.24
CA LYS A 67 19.11 40.04 10.94
C LYS A 67 19.65 40.66 9.65
N PRO A 68 20.93 41.13 9.62
CA PRO A 68 21.55 41.62 8.38
C PRO A 68 21.63 40.55 7.28
N SER A 69 21.87 39.29 7.65
CA SER A 69 21.87 38.15 6.74
C SER A 69 20.44 37.72 6.39
N PHE A 70 20.26 37.12 5.20
CA PHE A 70 18.97 36.56 4.79
C PHE A 70 18.42 35.58 5.84
N TYR A 71 17.31 35.95 6.48
CA TYR A 71 16.68 35.20 7.56
C TYR A 71 15.40 34.47 7.10
N GLY A 72 14.77 34.94 6.02
CA GLY A 72 13.65 34.28 5.32
C GLY A 72 12.36 35.08 5.29
N SER A 73 11.34 34.61 4.60
CA SER A 73 10.01 35.25 4.55
C SER A 73 8.90 34.23 4.80
N ILE A 74 7.76 34.71 5.28
CA ILE A 74 6.55 33.92 5.47
C ILE A 74 5.31 34.73 5.13
N ILE A 75 4.35 34.09 4.48
CA ILE A 75 2.94 34.46 4.47
C ILE A 75 2.19 33.18 4.82
N ALA A 76 1.53 33.19 5.98
CA ALA A 76 0.74 32.07 6.45
C ALA A 76 -0.66 32.53 6.85
N THR A 77 -1.67 31.97 6.20
CA THR A 77 -3.08 32.24 6.51
C THR A 77 -3.68 31.06 7.24
N PHE A 78 -4.25 31.31 8.41
CA PHE A 78 -5.00 30.34 9.18
C PHE A 78 -6.46 30.78 9.19
N ARG A 79 -7.33 29.94 8.63
CA ARG A 79 -8.78 30.10 8.70
C ARG A 79 -9.34 29.00 9.58
N TYR A 80 -10.09 29.38 10.60
CA TYR A 80 -10.45 28.46 11.67
C TYR A 80 -11.81 28.80 12.27
N HIS A 81 -12.41 27.77 12.85
CA HIS A 81 -13.56 27.86 13.71
C HIS A 81 -13.37 26.78 14.78
N THR A 82 -13.23 27.20 16.03
CA THR A 82 -12.86 26.32 17.14
C THR A 82 -14.01 25.41 17.53
N THR A 83 -13.83 24.46 18.43
CA THR A 83 -14.96 23.75 19.04
C THR A 83 -15.30 24.33 20.42
N ASN A 84 -16.57 24.25 20.78
CA ASN A 84 -17.05 24.53 22.13
C ASN A 84 -18.26 23.65 22.35
N TRP A 85 -18.10 22.61 23.18
CA TRP A 85 -19.13 21.68 23.66
C TRP A 85 -20.36 21.48 22.76
N GLY A 86 -20.41 20.35 22.05
CA GLY A 86 -21.53 20.00 21.17
C GLY A 86 -21.52 20.69 19.80
N HIS A 87 -20.65 21.67 19.59
CA HIS A 87 -20.43 22.27 18.27
C HIS A 87 -19.41 21.45 17.44
N GLY A 88 -19.91 20.71 16.44
CA GLY A 88 -19.11 19.85 15.57
C GLY A 88 -18.64 20.48 14.24
N SER A 89 -18.99 21.74 13.95
CA SER A 89 -18.59 22.42 12.71
C SER A 89 -17.20 23.08 12.83
N ASN A 90 -16.33 22.56 13.69
CA ASN A 90 -14.99 23.12 13.93
C ASN A 90 -14.01 22.67 12.84
N PHE A 91 -13.06 23.54 12.51
CA PHE A 91 -11.99 23.24 11.56
C PHE A 91 -10.82 24.20 11.74
N ILE A 92 -9.65 23.79 11.28
CA ILE A 92 -8.50 24.67 11.06
C ILE A 92 -7.92 24.35 9.68
N THR A 93 -7.87 25.34 8.81
CA THR A 93 -7.15 25.26 7.54
C THR A 93 -5.99 26.23 7.57
N ALA A 94 -4.85 25.81 7.03
CA ALA A 94 -3.66 26.65 6.92
C ALA A 94 -3.14 26.64 5.48
N ASP A 95 -2.79 27.81 4.96
CA ASP A 95 -1.95 27.96 3.77
C ASP A 95 -0.66 28.62 4.21
N ILE A 96 0.43 27.85 4.21
CA ILE A 96 1.74 28.30 4.70
C ILE A 96 2.67 28.39 3.50
N ARG A 97 3.13 29.61 3.20
CA ARG A 97 4.17 29.90 2.20
C ARG A 97 5.33 30.54 2.91
N GLN A 98 6.42 29.81 3.03
CA GLN A 98 7.64 30.33 3.64
C GLN A 98 8.82 29.96 2.78
N PHE A 99 9.69 30.94 2.57
CA PHE A 99 10.93 30.76 1.87
C PHE A 99 12.07 31.03 2.85
N GLN A 100 12.99 30.08 2.94
CA GLN A 100 14.09 30.09 3.88
C GLN A 100 15.40 29.92 3.15
N ASN A 101 16.46 30.49 3.71
CA ASN A 101 17.81 30.11 3.32
C ASN A 101 18.04 28.63 3.74
N PRO A 102 18.69 27.79 2.91
CA PRO A 102 18.88 26.35 3.16
C PRO A 102 19.51 25.97 4.51
N LEU A 103 20.11 26.92 5.24
CA LEU A 103 20.66 26.71 6.59
C LEU A 103 19.70 27.04 7.74
N TYR A 104 18.45 27.46 7.46
CA TYR A 104 17.55 28.02 8.47
C TYR A 104 16.24 27.25 8.68
N ILE A 105 15.75 27.42 9.90
CA ILE A 105 14.62 26.73 10.53
C ILE A 105 13.30 27.40 10.09
N PRO A 106 12.28 26.64 9.65
CA PRO A 106 10.92 27.11 9.35
C PRO A 106 10.33 28.05 10.39
N PHE A 107 9.38 28.91 10.00
CA PHE A 107 8.77 29.89 10.92
C PHE A 107 7.58 29.35 11.71
N VAL A 108 6.93 28.29 11.23
CA VAL A 108 5.79 27.62 11.89
C VAL A 108 6.17 26.15 12.16
N ALA A 109 5.96 25.68 13.38
CA ALA A 109 6.19 24.28 13.75
C ALA A 109 4.91 23.44 13.88
N SER A 110 3.80 24.08 14.24
CA SER A 110 2.56 23.38 14.56
C SER A 110 1.42 24.39 14.72
N PHE A 111 0.20 23.91 14.66
CA PHE A 111 -0.98 24.61 15.15
C PHE A 111 -2.01 23.61 15.68
N ARG A 112 -2.93 24.04 16.54
CA ARG A 112 -4.05 23.20 17.01
C ARG A 112 -5.20 24.04 17.56
N ASP A 113 -6.37 23.41 17.68
CA ASP A 113 -7.46 23.91 18.51
C ASP A 113 -7.12 23.67 19.99
N ALA A 114 -7.33 24.69 20.83
CA ALA A 114 -7.13 24.66 22.28
C ALA A 114 -8.42 24.97 23.05
N SER A 115 -9.58 24.73 22.42
CA SER A 115 -10.90 25.11 22.95
C SER A 115 -11.76 23.94 23.40
N PHE A 116 -11.39 22.71 23.05
CA PHE A 116 -12.28 21.55 23.09
C PHE A 116 -12.92 21.31 24.47
N GLY A 117 -12.12 21.34 25.53
CA GLY A 117 -12.59 21.09 26.89
C GLY A 117 -12.83 22.34 27.75
N ASN A 118 -12.67 23.55 27.21
CA ASN A 118 -12.69 24.79 28.01
C ASN A 118 -13.51 25.96 27.43
N GLY A 119 -13.94 25.90 26.16
CA GLY A 119 -14.71 26.96 25.53
C GLY A 119 -13.99 28.31 25.43
N THR A 120 -12.66 28.33 25.55
CA THR A 120 -11.82 29.54 25.43
C THR A 120 -11.88 30.13 24.04
N ARG A 121 -12.27 29.34 23.03
CA ARG A 121 -12.37 29.75 21.62
C ARG A 121 -11.03 30.29 21.15
N SER A 122 -9.99 29.50 21.32
CA SER A 122 -8.61 29.84 20.98
C SER A 122 -7.95 28.71 20.21
N ILE A 123 -7.11 29.08 19.25
CA ILE A 123 -6.14 28.20 18.62
C ILE A 123 -4.74 28.55 19.14
N ILE A 124 -3.83 27.58 19.05
CA ILE A 124 -2.40 27.80 19.29
C ILE A 124 -1.68 27.65 17.97
N ILE A 125 -0.78 28.59 17.66
CA ILE A 125 0.18 28.50 16.56
C ILE A 125 1.59 28.56 17.16
N TRP A 126 2.43 27.57 16.90
CA TRP A 126 3.82 27.57 17.36
C TRP A 126 4.70 28.29 16.34
N LEU A 127 5.12 29.51 16.68
CA LEU A 127 5.93 30.37 15.83
C LEU A 127 7.37 30.46 16.32
N ARG A 128 8.32 30.58 15.39
CA ARG A 128 9.75 30.63 15.67
C ARG A 128 10.12 31.80 16.60
N GLY A 129 10.96 31.53 17.58
CA GLY A 129 11.46 32.54 18.52
C GLY A 129 12.45 33.53 17.89
N ASN A 130 12.78 34.58 18.65
CA ASN A 130 13.59 35.71 18.22
C ASN A 130 13.22 36.26 16.82
N THR A 131 11.92 36.34 16.54
CA THR A 131 11.42 36.67 15.20
C THR A 131 10.27 37.66 15.29
N SER A 132 10.37 38.73 14.50
CA SER A 132 9.33 39.74 14.33
C SER A 132 8.33 39.30 13.27
N TYR A 133 7.05 39.49 13.55
CA TYR A 133 5.94 39.13 12.68
C TYR A 133 4.96 40.29 12.57
N TYR A 134 4.20 40.27 11.49
CA TYR A 134 3.03 41.10 11.29
C TYR A 134 1.81 40.21 11.15
N PHE A 135 0.64 40.67 11.56
CA PHE A 135 -0.60 39.99 11.23
C PHE A 135 -1.68 40.94 10.80
N THR A 136 -2.57 40.40 9.98
CA THR A 136 -3.88 40.98 9.72
C THR A 136 -4.93 39.97 10.13
N SER A 137 -6.08 40.46 10.57
CA SER A 137 -7.23 39.60 10.78
C SER A 137 -8.51 40.28 10.33
N LYS A 138 -9.45 39.44 9.89
CA LYS A 138 -10.82 39.82 9.55
C LYS A 138 -11.60 40.34 10.78
N TYR A 139 -11.21 39.92 11.98
CA TYR A 139 -11.80 40.36 13.23
C TYR A 139 -10.72 40.99 14.13
N LYS A 140 -11.15 41.62 15.23
CA LYS A 140 -10.22 42.10 16.26
C LYS A 140 -9.79 40.92 17.14
N GLU A 141 -9.01 40.02 16.56
CA GLU A 141 -8.51 38.85 17.29
C GLU A 141 -7.58 39.27 18.41
N GLN A 142 -7.69 38.57 19.55
CA GLN A 142 -6.72 38.69 20.62
C GLN A 142 -5.60 37.69 20.33
N LEU A 143 -4.39 38.21 20.10
CA LEU A 143 -3.18 37.44 19.91
C LEU A 143 -2.30 37.61 21.14
N THR A 144 -1.93 36.50 21.78
CA THR A 144 -1.10 36.47 22.99
C THR A 144 0.10 35.55 22.79
N VAL A 145 1.31 36.07 22.98
CA VAL A 145 2.56 35.32 22.83
C VAL A 145 3.00 34.79 24.20
N TYR A 146 3.26 33.48 24.29
CA TYR A 146 3.82 32.81 25.47
C TYR A 146 5.25 32.36 25.16
N ASP A 147 6.23 33.20 25.50
CA ASP A 147 7.65 32.99 25.19
C ASP A 147 8.56 32.94 26.45
N GLY A 148 7.97 33.03 27.64
CA GLY A 148 8.68 33.09 28.92
C GLY A 148 9.15 34.50 29.31
N GLU A 149 9.02 35.47 28.41
CA GLU A 149 9.42 36.86 28.63
C GLU A 149 8.22 37.81 28.59
N THR A 150 7.41 37.71 27.52
CA THR A 150 6.18 38.47 27.31
C THR A 150 5.05 37.92 28.18
N ASN A 151 4.87 36.59 28.16
CA ASN A 151 4.01 35.85 29.09
C ASN A 151 4.73 34.56 29.51
N PRO A 152 4.50 34.08 30.76
CA PRO A 152 5.18 32.89 31.26
C PRO A 152 4.81 31.64 30.48
N LEU A 153 5.78 30.73 30.32
CA LEU A 153 5.54 29.37 29.84
C LEU A 153 5.31 28.42 31.04
N PRO A 154 4.57 27.31 30.86
CA PRO A 154 3.80 26.94 29.66
C PRO A 154 2.51 27.76 29.52
N TYR A 155 1.97 27.85 28.31
CA TYR A 155 0.55 28.19 28.16
C TYR A 155 -0.29 27.02 28.70
N VAL A 156 -1.25 27.31 29.59
CA VAL A 156 -2.10 26.30 30.22
C VAL A 156 -3.46 26.28 29.51
N GLU A 157 -3.71 25.22 28.72
CA GLU A 157 -5.03 24.91 28.18
C GLU A 157 -5.80 24.09 29.23
N MET A 158 -6.94 24.58 29.67
CA MET A 158 -7.84 23.78 30.51
C MET A 158 -8.55 22.74 29.64
N TYR A 159 -8.71 21.51 30.09
CA TYR A 159 -9.54 20.50 29.43
C TYR A 159 -10.42 19.85 30.48
N ASN A 160 -11.67 20.29 30.57
CA ASN A 160 -12.55 19.96 31.69
C ASN A 160 -11.89 20.38 33.02
N SER A 161 -11.55 19.42 33.86
CA SER A 161 -10.79 19.60 35.11
C SER A 161 -9.27 19.48 34.96
N ASP A 162 -8.78 19.01 33.81
CA ASP A 162 -7.36 18.71 33.59
C ASP A 162 -6.63 19.91 32.97
N GLN A 163 -5.31 19.95 33.17
CA GLN A 163 -4.43 20.96 32.58
C GLN A 163 -3.55 20.35 31.49
N ILE A 164 -3.64 20.89 30.28
CA ILE A 164 -2.75 20.57 29.17
C ILE A 164 -1.71 21.70 29.06
N LEU A 165 -0.44 21.33 29.25
CA LEU A 165 0.67 22.28 29.29
C LEU A 165 1.33 22.40 27.92
N HIS A 166 1.29 23.61 27.34
CA HIS A 166 1.89 23.92 26.04
C HIS A 166 3.18 24.70 26.20
N ASN A 167 4.31 24.00 26.03
CA ASN A 167 5.65 24.58 26.01
C ASN A 167 6.10 24.94 24.59
N TYR A 168 7.33 25.44 24.47
CA TYR A 168 7.98 25.58 23.18
C TYR A 168 8.25 24.20 22.54
N LYS A 169 8.27 24.15 21.21
CA LYS A 169 8.70 22.99 20.42
C LYS A 169 10.13 23.18 19.93
N THR A 170 10.87 22.09 19.80
CA THR A 170 12.25 22.06 19.25
C THR A 170 12.31 21.52 17.82
N GLY A 171 11.17 21.10 17.28
CA GLY A 171 11.02 20.55 15.94
C GLY A 171 9.62 20.80 15.40
N ILE A 172 9.45 20.49 14.12
CA ILE A 172 8.20 20.66 13.39
C ILE A 172 7.42 19.36 13.45
N ASP A 173 6.11 19.45 13.60
CA ASP A 173 5.26 18.27 13.58
C ASP A 173 5.30 17.60 12.19
N GLN A 174 5.44 16.27 12.15
CA GLN A 174 5.61 15.52 10.90
C GLN A 174 4.46 15.71 9.90
N TRP A 175 3.25 16.00 10.40
CA TRP A 175 2.06 16.23 9.59
C TRP A 175 1.99 17.64 8.98
N LEU A 176 2.83 18.59 9.42
CA LEU A 176 2.76 19.98 8.98
C LEU A 176 3.26 20.12 7.53
N ASN A 177 2.40 20.62 6.66
CA ASN A 177 2.81 21.09 5.34
C ASN A 177 3.44 22.49 5.45
N SER A 178 4.77 22.54 5.48
CA SER A 178 5.54 23.77 5.66
C SER A 178 5.62 24.65 4.41
N ASN A 179 5.10 24.20 3.26
CA ASN A 179 5.03 24.97 2.03
C ASN A 179 3.84 24.51 1.17
N GLY A 180 2.63 24.76 1.65
CA GLY A 180 1.40 24.34 0.99
C GLY A 180 0.17 24.47 1.89
N SER A 181 -0.92 23.87 1.41
CA SER A 181 -2.21 23.89 2.09
C SER A 181 -2.38 22.67 3.00
N TYR A 182 -3.07 22.88 4.12
CA TYR A 182 -3.48 21.88 5.08
C TYR A 182 -5.00 21.93 5.29
N TYR A 183 -5.62 20.75 5.25
CA TYR A 183 -7.05 20.55 5.49
C TYR A 183 -7.22 19.44 6.53
N THR A 184 -8.07 19.68 7.54
CA THR A 184 -8.38 18.70 8.61
C THR A 184 -9.41 17.64 8.21
N GLY A 185 -9.87 17.64 6.95
CA GLY A 185 -10.94 16.78 6.47
C GLY A 185 -10.66 16.14 5.11
N ASP A 186 -11.66 15.42 4.60
CA ASP A 186 -11.56 14.71 3.33
C ASP A 186 -11.41 15.69 2.14
N VAL A 187 -10.59 15.30 1.17
CA VAL A 187 -10.50 16.01 -0.12
C VAL A 187 -11.47 15.36 -1.10
N TYR A 188 -12.57 16.05 -1.40
CA TYR A 188 -13.54 15.63 -2.41
C TYR A 188 -13.50 16.59 -3.60
N GLN A 189 -13.06 16.09 -4.77
CA GLN A 189 -12.98 16.88 -6.00
C GLN A 189 -14.08 16.44 -6.98
N MET A 190 -15.12 17.26 -7.10
CA MET A 190 -16.19 17.08 -8.10
C MET A 190 -15.91 17.96 -9.31
N GLY A 191 -15.23 17.43 -10.32
CA GLY A 191 -14.92 18.14 -11.56
C GLY A 191 -14.74 17.17 -12.72
N SER A 192 -14.96 17.64 -13.95
CA SER A 192 -14.79 16.82 -15.16
C SER A 192 -13.33 16.48 -15.45
N LEU A 193 -12.40 17.38 -15.12
CA LEU A 193 -10.95 17.17 -15.22
C LEU A 193 -10.28 17.69 -13.95
N ASN A 194 -9.65 16.77 -13.21
CA ASN A 194 -8.77 17.07 -12.08
C ASN A 194 -7.41 16.43 -12.37
N TYR A 195 -6.32 17.21 -12.35
CA TYR A 195 -4.99 16.69 -12.62
C TYR A 195 -3.94 17.32 -11.69
N TYR A 196 -2.94 16.52 -11.34
CA TYR A 196 -1.77 16.95 -10.58
C TYR A 196 -0.57 16.92 -11.51
N THR A 197 0.04 18.08 -11.78
CA THR A 197 1.24 18.17 -12.65
C THR A 197 2.49 17.63 -11.96
N GLY A 198 2.56 17.78 -10.64
CA GLY A 198 3.65 17.34 -9.77
C GLY A 198 3.58 15.85 -9.41
N LYS A 199 4.34 15.49 -8.36
CA LYS A 199 4.22 14.18 -7.70
C LYS A 199 3.15 14.27 -6.61
N VAL A 200 2.42 13.19 -6.39
CA VAL A 200 1.43 13.05 -5.31
C VAL A 200 1.95 12.01 -4.33
N GLY A 201 2.20 12.44 -3.09
CA GLY A 201 2.53 11.56 -1.97
C GLY A 201 1.32 11.35 -1.08
N LEU A 202 0.93 10.10 -0.85
CA LEU A 202 -0.08 9.70 0.13
C LEU A 202 0.63 8.98 1.28
N GLY A 203 0.68 9.62 2.45
CA GLY A 203 1.45 9.13 3.60
C GLY A 203 2.95 9.41 3.56
N THR A 204 3.42 10.22 2.59
CA THR A 204 4.83 10.68 2.49
C THR A 204 4.90 12.13 2.02
N ASN A 205 5.86 12.89 2.53
CA ASN A 205 6.18 14.25 2.09
C ASN A 205 7.38 14.31 1.12
N VAL A 206 7.99 13.17 0.79
CA VAL A 206 9.10 13.05 -0.16
C VAL A 206 8.79 11.98 -1.22
N PRO A 207 7.81 12.18 -2.10
CA PRO A 207 7.44 11.18 -3.11
C PRO A 207 8.56 10.96 -4.13
N VAL A 208 8.93 9.71 -4.38
CA VAL A 208 9.97 9.35 -5.37
C VAL A 208 9.41 9.09 -6.77
N SER A 209 8.13 8.74 -6.87
CA SER A 209 7.37 8.51 -8.12
C SER A 209 6.28 9.57 -8.33
N LYS A 210 5.60 9.56 -9.50
CA LYS A 210 4.46 10.45 -9.77
C LYS A 210 3.30 10.25 -8.80
N LEU A 211 3.08 9.01 -8.36
CA LEU A 211 2.18 8.64 -7.27
C LEU A 211 2.96 7.73 -6.33
N ASP A 212 3.12 8.14 -5.08
CA ASP A 212 3.83 7.41 -4.04
C ASP A 212 2.90 7.19 -2.85
N ILE A 213 2.69 5.95 -2.43
CA ILE A 213 1.67 5.58 -1.43
C ILE A 213 2.32 4.74 -0.34
N VAL A 214 2.35 5.30 0.87
CA VAL A 214 2.89 4.64 2.06
C VAL A 214 1.75 4.29 3.01
N SER A 215 1.73 3.06 3.49
CA SER A 215 0.81 2.63 4.54
C SER A 215 1.44 2.73 5.92
N ASN A 216 0.64 3.11 6.89
CA ASN A 216 1.02 3.23 8.31
C ASN A 216 0.20 2.29 9.22
N THR A 217 -0.61 1.37 8.68
CA THR A 217 -1.48 0.48 9.47
C THR A 217 -1.30 -0.98 9.09
N ASN A 218 -0.89 -1.81 10.06
CA ASN A 218 -0.73 -3.25 9.87
C ASN A 218 -2.06 -3.93 9.52
N TRP A 219 -2.06 -4.73 8.46
CA TRP A 219 -3.18 -5.54 8.01
C TRP A 219 -2.94 -7.02 8.22
N THR A 220 -1.77 -7.52 7.89
CA THR A 220 -1.45 -8.95 7.99
C THR A 220 -0.65 -9.25 9.25
N SER A 221 -0.63 -10.53 9.66
CA SER A 221 0.24 -11.02 10.73
C SER A 221 1.74 -10.85 10.42
N SER A 222 2.09 -10.69 9.14
CA SER A 222 3.44 -10.36 8.67
C SER A 222 3.72 -8.85 8.61
N SER A 223 2.90 -8.02 9.27
CA SER A 223 3.05 -6.56 9.36
C SER A 223 3.00 -5.82 8.02
N TRP A 224 2.28 -6.34 7.02
CA TRP A 224 2.07 -5.60 5.77
C TRP A 224 1.02 -4.52 5.98
N GLY A 225 1.27 -3.32 5.47
CA GLY A 225 0.30 -2.23 5.50
C GLY A 225 -0.70 -2.25 4.34
N ARG A 226 -1.90 -1.70 4.54
CA ARG A 226 -2.85 -1.42 3.43
C ARG A 226 -2.51 -0.08 2.78
N SER A 227 -1.67 -0.07 1.76
CA SER A 227 -1.37 1.16 1.00
C SER A 227 -2.49 1.50 0.00
N MET A 228 -3.02 0.49 -0.69
CA MET A 228 -4.07 0.67 -1.70
C MET A 228 -5.12 -0.43 -1.54
N LYS A 229 -6.40 -0.04 -1.46
CA LYS A 229 -7.53 -0.97 -1.42
C LYS A 229 -8.42 -0.72 -2.64
N LEU A 230 -8.51 -1.72 -3.49
CA LEU A 230 -9.51 -1.79 -4.55
C LEU A 230 -10.71 -2.56 -4.03
N TYR A 231 -11.91 -2.06 -4.27
CA TYR A 231 -13.14 -2.77 -3.94
C TYR A 231 -13.45 -3.85 -4.99
N LYS A 232 -14.39 -4.74 -4.69
CA LYS A 232 -14.85 -5.78 -5.64
C LYS A 232 -15.15 -5.18 -7.01
N GLY A 233 -14.58 -5.77 -8.06
CA GLY A 233 -14.71 -5.27 -9.44
C GLY A 233 -13.76 -4.12 -9.79
N GLY A 234 -13.00 -3.60 -8.83
CA GLY A 234 -11.91 -2.65 -9.08
C GLY A 234 -10.70 -3.36 -9.66
N SER A 235 -10.07 -2.72 -10.63
CA SER A 235 -8.87 -3.21 -11.31
C SER A 235 -7.85 -2.10 -11.49
N ILE A 236 -6.62 -2.51 -11.79
CA ILE A 236 -5.54 -1.65 -12.27
C ILE A 236 -5.29 -2.03 -13.72
N GLU A 237 -5.31 -1.03 -14.60
CA GLU A 237 -4.97 -1.16 -16.01
C GLU A 237 -3.58 -0.54 -16.28
N MET A 238 -2.82 -1.22 -17.12
CA MET A 238 -1.56 -0.77 -17.71
C MET A 238 -1.76 -0.70 -19.22
N ASP A 239 -1.72 0.51 -19.76
CA ASP A 239 -1.87 0.76 -21.19
C ASP A 239 -0.55 0.50 -21.94
N ALA A 240 -0.59 -0.41 -22.91
CA ALA A 240 0.52 -0.73 -23.81
C ALA A 240 0.18 -0.36 -25.27
N GLY A 241 -0.75 0.58 -25.49
CA GLY A 241 -1.20 1.06 -26.78
C GLY A 241 -2.41 0.26 -27.29
N LEU A 242 -2.21 -0.56 -28.33
CA LEU A 242 -3.29 -1.40 -28.88
C LEU A 242 -3.73 -2.52 -27.93
N ARG A 243 -2.98 -2.75 -26.85
CA ARG A 243 -3.22 -3.78 -25.85
C ARG A 243 -3.14 -3.16 -24.47
N LYS A 244 -3.93 -3.71 -23.57
CA LYS A 244 -3.98 -3.37 -22.15
C LYS A 244 -3.67 -4.61 -21.35
N PHE A 245 -3.01 -4.43 -20.23
CA PHE A 245 -2.79 -5.46 -19.23
C PHE A 245 -3.40 -5.00 -17.92
N GLY A 246 -3.93 -5.92 -17.14
CA GLY A 246 -4.49 -5.52 -15.86
C GLY A 246 -4.51 -6.61 -14.83
N MET A 247 -4.79 -6.17 -13.61
CA MET A 247 -5.02 -7.05 -12.48
C MET A 247 -6.23 -6.56 -11.68
N GLY A 248 -7.03 -7.49 -11.19
CA GLY A 248 -8.23 -7.16 -10.44
C GLY A 248 -8.78 -8.38 -9.73
N ALA A 249 -9.70 -8.15 -8.81
CA ALA A 249 -10.38 -9.21 -8.09
C ALA A 249 -11.90 -9.11 -8.27
N SER A 250 -12.55 -10.25 -8.49
CA SER A 250 -14.00 -10.34 -8.64
C SER A 250 -14.55 -11.62 -8.02
N SER A 251 -15.89 -11.73 -7.98
CA SER A 251 -16.60 -12.94 -7.54
C SER A 251 -16.24 -13.46 -6.15
N ASP A 252 -15.77 -12.57 -5.26
CA ASP A 252 -15.36 -12.82 -3.87
C ASP A 252 -14.23 -13.85 -3.67
N THR A 253 -13.73 -14.43 -4.75
CA THR A 253 -12.92 -15.65 -4.70
C THR A 253 -11.76 -15.64 -5.68
N LEU A 254 -11.77 -14.77 -6.70
CA LEU A 254 -10.83 -14.84 -7.81
C LEU A 254 -10.02 -13.55 -7.96
N LEU A 255 -8.71 -13.72 -8.06
CA LEU A 255 -7.74 -12.74 -8.55
C LEU A 255 -7.42 -13.06 -10.02
N TYR A 256 -7.42 -12.03 -10.86
CA TYR A 256 -7.16 -12.15 -12.29
C TYR A 256 -5.94 -11.33 -12.68
N ILE A 257 -5.14 -11.88 -13.59
CA ILE A 257 -4.24 -11.13 -14.46
C ILE A 257 -4.75 -11.32 -15.88
N PHE A 258 -5.06 -10.21 -16.54
CA PHE A 258 -5.72 -10.22 -17.83
C PHE A 258 -5.03 -9.32 -18.84
N SER A 259 -5.36 -9.56 -20.10
CA SER A 259 -5.01 -8.69 -21.21
C SER A 259 -6.24 -8.42 -22.08
N SER A 260 -6.36 -7.24 -22.65
CA SER A 260 -7.46 -6.91 -23.56
C SER A 260 -6.97 -6.01 -24.71
N GLU A 261 -7.66 -6.05 -25.84
CA GLU A 261 -7.48 -5.07 -26.93
C GLU A 261 -8.54 -3.97 -26.83
N THR A 262 -9.80 -4.33 -26.66
CA THR A 262 -10.92 -3.38 -26.65
C THR A 262 -11.95 -3.65 -25.55
N ASP A 263 -11.74 -4.69 -24.73
CA ASP A 263 -12.64 -5.25 -23.71
C ASP A 263 -14.13 -4.93 -23.93
N THR A 264 -14.76 -5.70 -24.83
CA THR A 264 -16.18 -5.59 -25.13
C THR A 264 -16.87 -6.93 -24.89
N ILE A 265 -18.20 -6.94 -24.81
CA ILE A 265 -18.98 -8.19 -24.71
C ILE A 265 -18.60 -9.19 -25.82
N VAL A 266 -18.26 -8.68 -27.02
CA VAL A 266 -17.91 -9.50 -28.20
C VAL A 266 -16.42 -9.87 -28.24
N LYS A 267 -15.58 -9.11 -27.53
CA LYS A 267 -14.13 -9.32 -27.40
C LYS A 267 -13.73 -9.09 -25.93
N PRO A 268 -14.10 -10.01 -25.02
CA PRO A 268 -13.84 -9.82 -23.60
C PRO A 268 -12.33 -9.87 -23.32
N ALA A 269 -11.93 -9.38 -22.16
CA ALA A 269 -10.58 -9.58 -21.66
C ALA A 269 -10.20 -11.08 -21.61
N ASN A 270 -8.96 -11.36 -22.00
CA ASN A 270 -8.35 -12.68 -21.86
C ASN A 270 -7.76 -12.83 -20.46
N TYR A 271 -8.32 -13.74 -19.65
CA TYR A 271 -7.84 -14.04 -18.30
C TYR A 271 -6.71 -15.07 -18.36
N ASN A 272 -5.48 -14.58 -18.44
CA ASN A 272 -4.31 -15.42 -18.67
C ASN A 272 -3.85 -16.18 -17.42
N PHE A 273 -3.99 -15.56 -16.26
CA PHE A 273 -3.69 -16.17 -14.96
C PHE A 273 -4.81 -15.87 -13.99
N ILE A 274 -5.33 -16.91 -13.35
CA ILE A 274 -6.43 -16.83 -12.41
C ILE A 274 -5.99 -17.53 -11.13
N MET A 275 -6.11 -16.86 -9.99
CA MET A 275 -5.85 -17.45 -8.68
C MET A 275 -7.12 -17.42 -7.85
N HIS A 276 -7.51 -18.57 -7.33
CA HIS A 276 -8.59 -18.70 -6.37
C HIS A 276 -8.07 -18.45 -4.95
N TYR A 277 -8.92 -17.92 -4.05
CA TYR A 277 -8.51 -17.55 -2.69
C TYR A 277 -7.99 -18.72 -1.84
N ASN A 278 -8.32 -19.96 -2.22
CA ASN A 278 -7.77 -21.19 -1.62
C ASN A 278 -6.34 -21.55 -2.12
N GLY A 279 -5.75 -20.69 -2.97
CA GLY A 279 -4.41 -20.83 -3.53
C GLY A 279 -4.31 -21.67 -4.80
N ASN A 280 -5.42 -22.17 -5.36
CA ASN A 280 -5.37 -22.88 -6.64
C ASN A 280 -5.21 -21.90 -7.80
N ILE A 281 -4.38 -22.26 -8.77
CA ILE A 281 -4.00 -21.42 -9.91
C ILE A 281 -4.47 -22.07 -11.22
N GLY A 282 -4.97 -21.26 -12.13
CA GLY A 282 -5.21 -21.60 -13.53
C GLY A 282 -4.38 -20.69 -14.45
N ILE A 283 -3.70 -21.29 -15.42
CA ILE A 283 -2.96 -20.58 -16.48
C ILE A 283 -3.61 -20.94 -17.82
N GLY A 284 -4.17 -19.94 -18.51
CA GLY A 284 -4.99 -20.15 -19.72
C GLY A 284 -6.32 -20.87 -19.46
N THR A 285 -6.68 -21.13 -18.20
CA THR A 285 -7.90 -21.82 -17.78
C THR A 285 -8.32 -21.39 -16.38
N TYR A 286 -9.52 -21.78 -15.97
CA TYR A 286 -9.97 -21.59 -14.60
C TYR A 286 -9.24 -22.54 -13.64
N PRO A 287 -8.97 -22.13 -12.38
CA PRO A 287 -8.48 -23.04 -11.35
C PRO A 287 -9.42 -24.25 -11.23
N ARG A 288 -8.85 -25.46 -11.22
CA ARG A 288 -9.62 -26.71 -11.12
C ARG A 288 -9.44 -27.33 -9.73
N GLU A 289 -10.47 -28.03 -9.26
CA GLU A 289 -10.35 -28.85 -8.06
C GLU A 289 -9.38 -30.01 -8.29
N GLY A 290 -8.71 -30.46 -7.23
CA GLY A 290 -7.67 -31.49 -7.31
C GLY A 290 -6.30 -30.99 -7.79
N TYR A 291 -6.22 -29.80 -8.38
CA TYR A 291 -4.96 -29.24 -8.89
C TYR A 291 -4.58 -27.95 -8.16
N LYS A 292 -3.34 -27.86 -7.67
CA LYS A 292 -2.78 -26.57 -7.23
C LYS A 292 -2.46 -25.64 -8.39
N MET A 293 -2.12 -26.20 -9.55
CA MET A 293 -1.91 -25.46 -10.79
C MET A 293 -2.49 -26.26 -11.95
N ALA A 294 -3.46 -25.68 -12.66
CA ALA A 294 -3.99 -26.19 -13.92
C ALA A 294 -3.46 -25.32 -15.06
N VAL A 295 -2.94 -25.95 -16.13
CA VAL A 295 -2.39 -25.26 -17.30
C VAL A 295 -3.09 -25.77 -18.54
N GLU A 296 -3.67 -24.85 -19.32
CA GLU A 296 -4.20 -25.17 -20.65
C GLU A 296 -3.13 -24.88 -21.70
N GLY A 297 -2.54 -25.93 -22.27
CA GLY A 297 -1.44 -25.87 -23.23
C GLY A 297 -0.17 -26.57 -22.76
N MET A 298 0.95 -26.28 -23.42
CA MET A 298 2.23 -26.93 -23.15
C MET A 298 3.00 -26.20 -22.04
N LEU A 299 3.50 -26.97 -21.07
CA LEU A 299 4.45 -26.49 -20.07
C LEU A 299 5.89 -26.74 -20.55
N GLY A 300 6.63 -25.67 -20.85
CA GLY A 300 8.05 -25.75 -21.12
C GLY A 300 8.88 -25.72 -19.83
N ALA A 301 9.78 -26.69 -19.64
CA ALA A 301 10.70 -26.73 -18.50
C ALA A 301 12.09 -27.22 -18.92
N ARG A 302 13.14 -26.63 -18.36
CA ARG A 302 14.53 -27.12 -18.54
C ARG A 302 14.82 -28.35 -17.68
N ARG A 303 14.23 -28.42 -16.48
CA ARG A 303 14.33 -29.55 -15.55
C ARG A 303 13.04 -29.62 -14.74
N ILE A 304 12.54 -30.84 -14.53
CA ILE A 304 11.42 -31.13 -13.63
C ILE A 304 11.94 -32.12 -12.59
N ARG A 305 11.69 -31.83 -11.31
CA ARG A 305 11.92 -32.77 -10.21
C ARG A 305 10.57 -33.14 -9.63
N VAL A 306 10.18 -34.41 -9.79
CA VAL A 306 8.95 -34.95 -9.22
C VAL A 306 9.30 -35.55 -7.86
N THR A 307 8.65 -35.07 -6.81
CA THR A 307 8.82 -35.56 -5.43
C THR A 307 7.60 -36.39 -5.03
N GLN A 308 7.41 -37.54 -5.67
CA GLN A 308 6.41 -38.50 -5.20
C GLN A 308 6.84 -39.12 -3.86
N GLN A 309 5.87 -39.43 -3.01
CA GLN A 309 6.09 -39.96 -1.66
C GLN A 309 6.21 -41.49 -1.59
N SER A 310 5.85 -42.21 -2.66
CA SER A 310 6.05 -43.66 -2.76
C SER A 310 7.51 -43.95 -3.10
N GLY A 311 8.12 -44.90 -2.37
CA GLY A 311 9.53 -45.26 -2.54
C GLY A 311 9.88 -45.63 -3.98
N TRP A 312 11.10 -45.26 -4.40
CA TRP A 312 11.66 -45.64 -5.68
C TRP A 312 11.82 -47.17 -5.77
N ALA A 313 11.88 -47.69 -7.00
CA ALA A 313 11.70 -49.11 -7.32
C ALA A 313 12.80 -50.08 -6.82
N ASP A 314 13.70 -49.67 -5.92
CA ASP A 314 14.86 -50.46 -5.45
C ASP A 314 14.47 -51.81 -4.79
N PHE A 315 13.20 -52.03 -4.48
CA PHE A 315 12.70 -53.27 -3.87
C PHE A 315 12.86 -54.49 -4.79
N VAL A 316 13.04 -54.32 -6.10
CA VAL A 316 13.25 -55.43 -7.05
C VAL A 316 14.53 -56.23 -6.72
N PHE A 317 15.51 -55.59 -6.07
CA PHE A 317 16.76 -56.23 -5.64
C PHE A 317 16.68 -56.87 -4.26
N HIS A 318 15.55 -56.78 -3.56
CA HIS A 318 15.41 -57.39 -2.25
C HIS A 318 15.37 -58.93 -2.35
N PRO A 319 15.96 -59.67 -1.39
CA PRO A 319 15.97 -61.14 -1.41
C PRO A 319 14.58 -61.79 -1.49
N ASP A 320 13.57 -61.11 -0.95
CA ASP A 320 12.19 -61.61 -0.89
C ASP A 320 11.37 -61.25 -2.14
N TYR A 321 11.95 -60.50 -3.08
CA TYR A 321 11.26 -60.12 -4.31
C TYR A 321 11.10 -61.32 -5.24
N LYS A 322 9.84 -61.62 -5.57
CA LYS A 322 9.49 -62.73 -6.47
C LYS A 322 9.52 -62.24 -7.92
N LEU A 323 10.68 -62.35 -8.56
CA LEU A 323 10.83 -62.05 -9.98
C LEU A 323 9.89 -62.94 -10.82
N PRO A 324 8.94 -62.36 -11.59
CA PRO A 324 8.06 -63.12 -12.47
C PRO A 324 8.86 -63.95 -13.48
N SER A 325 8.38 -65.12 -13.88
CA SER A 325 9.07 -65.87 -14.94
C SER A 325 8.77 -65.25 -16.31
N LEU A 326 9.70 -65.36 -17.27
CA LEU A 326 9.46 -64.87 -18.63
C LEU A 326 8.26 -65.56 -19.30
N GLY A 327 7.96 -66.81 -18.93
CA GLY A 327 6.75 -67.50 -19.41
C GLY A 327 5.46 -66.91 -18.84
N ASP A 328 5.47 -66.50 -17.56
CA ASP A 328 4.31 -65.80 -16.97
C ASP A 328 4.11 -64.42 -17.60
N VAL A 329 5.21 -63.71 -17.86
CA VAL A 329 5.19 -62.40 -18.54
C VAL A 329 4.67 -62.55 -19.97
N GLU A 330 5.15 -63.55 -20.73
CA GLU A 330 4.66 -63.85 -22.08
C GLU A 330 3.16 -64.19 -22.07
N ALA A 331 2.72 -65.04 -21.16
CA ALA A 331 1.30 -65.38 -21.02
C ALA A 331 0.45 -64.14 -20.70
N PHE A 332 0.95 -63.23 -19.86
CA PHE A 332 0.27 -61.97 -19.55
C PHE A 332 0.19 -61.06 -20.78
N ILE A 333 1.27 -60.89 -21.53
CA ILE A 333 1.31 -60.05 -22.74
C ILE A 333 0.36 -60.63 -23.80
N ASN A 334 0.37 -61.93 -24.04
CA ASN A 334 -0.50 -62.58 -25.02
C ASN A 334 -1.99 -62.42 -24.65
N LYS A 335 -2.30 -62.35 -23.36
CA LYS A 335 -3.67 -62.17 -22.87
C LYS A 335 -4.13 -60.71 -22.86
N ASN A 336 -3.27 -59.78 -22.44
CA ASN A 336 -3.67 -58.40 -22.12
C ASN A 336 -3.11 -57.34 -23.09
N GLY A 337 -2.09 -57.68 -23.88
CA GLY A 337 -1.50 -56.76 -24.89
C GLY A 337 -0.56 -55.69 -24.32
N HIS A 338 -0.25 -55.71 -23.02
CA HIS A 338 0.70 -54.80 -22.37
C HIS A 338 1.50 -55.53 -21.28
N LEU A 339 2.53 -54.87 -20.75
CA LEU A 339 3.33 -55.39 -19.64
C LEU A 339 2.53 -55.34 -18.33
N PRO A 340 2.78 -56.29 -17.39
CA PRO A 340 2.22 -56.21 -16.04
C PRO A 340 2.51 -54.85 -15.39
N ASP A 341 1.58 -54.36 -14.56
CA ASP A 341 1.66 -53.09 -13.80
C ASP A 341 1.71 -51.79 -14.63
N ILE A 342 1.96 -51.86 -15.94
CA ILE A 342 1.93 -50.70 -16.84
C ILE A 342 0.48 -50.46 -17.27
N PRO A 343 -0.06 -49.24 -17.13
CA PRO A 343 -1.42 -48.93 -17.54
C PRO A 343 -1.61 -49.10 -19.05
N THR A 344 -2.83 -49.41 -19.46
CA THR A 344 -3.18 -49.62 -20.87
C THR A 344 -3.18 -48.29 -21.65
N ALA A 345 -3.11 -48.37 -22.97
CA ALA A 345 -3.19 -47.17 -23.82
C ALA A 345 -4.55 -46.47 -23.66
N GLU A 346 -5.62 -47.24 -23.46
CA GLU A 346 -6.97 -46.76 -23.18
C GLU A 346 -7.03 -46.00 -21.85
N GLU A 347 -6.47 -46.56 -20.78
CA GLU A 347 -6.42 -45.91 -19.46
C GLU A 347 -5.64 -44.60 -19.49
N VAL A 348 -4.49 -44.56 -20.18
CA VAL A 348 -3.68 -43.35 -20.34
C VAL A 348 -4.39 -42.29 -21.17
N LYS A 349 -5.13 -42.70 -22.20
CA LYS A 349 -5.91 -41.79 -23.04
C LYS A 349 -7.06 -41.15 -22.27
N GLU A 350 -7.71 -41.92 -21.39
CA GLU A 350 -8.86 -41.44 -20.61
C GLU A 350 -8.42 -40.58 -19.42
N ASN A 351 -7.40 -41.01 -18.66
CA ASN A 351 -7.06 -40.43 -17.36
C ASN A 351 -5.76 -39.62 -17.37
N GLY A 352 -4.99 -39.67 -18.46
CA GLY A 352 -3.62 -39.15 -18.50
C GLY A 352 -2.64 -40.07 -17.77
N VAL A 353 -1.43 -39.56 -17.50
CA VAL A 353 -0.37 -40.31 -16.82
C VAL A 353 0.30 -39.44 -15.75
N ASP A 354 0.49 -39.99 -14.56
CA ASP A 354 1.42 -39.41 -13.59
C ASP A 354 2.85 -39.73 -14.04
N VAL A 355 3.59 -38.69 -14.44
CA VAL A 355 4.95 -38.81 -14.96
C VAL A 355 5.92 -39.40 -13.93
N GLY A 356 5.71 -39.15 -12.63
CA GLY A 356 6.50 -39.76 -11.57
C GLY A 356 6.24 -41.25 -11.47
N GLU A 357 4.96 -41.65 -11.43
CA GLU A 357 4.60 -43.05 -11.24
C GLU A 357 4.98 -43.89 -12.45
N MET A 358 4.79 -43.35 -13.65
CA MET A 358 5.23 -44.01 -14.88
C MET A 358 6.75 -44.18 -14.90
N ASN A 359 7.53 -43.17 -14.51
CA ASN A 359 8.99 -43.32 -14.43
C ASN A 359 9.40 -44.36 -13.37
N ARG A 360 8.68 -44.47 -12.25
CA ARG A 360 8.91 -45.49 -11.22
C ARG A 360 8.62 -46.90 -11.74
N LEU A 361 7.49 -47.09 -12.41
CA LEU A 361 7.11 -48.38 -13.02
C LEU A 361 8.07 -48.78 -14.13
N LEU A 362 8.48 -47.84 -14.99
CA LEU A 362 9.48 -48.10 -16.03
C LEU A 362 10.83 -48.50 -15.43
N LEU A 363 11.26 -47.86 -14.34
CA LEU A 363 12.48 -48.26 -13.62
C LEU A 363 12.36 -49.70 -13.09
N GLN A 364 11.25 -50.05 -12.45
CA GLN A 364 10.98 -51.41 -11.98
C GLN A 364 11.14 -52.44 -13.11
N LYS A 365 10.57 -52.18 -14.30
CA LYS A 365 10.67 -53.09 -15.45
C LYS A 365 12.08 -53.18 -16.02
N VAL A 366 12.85 -52.10 -15.98
CA VAL A 366 14.27 -52.11 -16.36
C VAL A 366 15.08 -52.98 -15.39
N GLU A 367 14.81 -52.92 -14.09
CA GLU A 367 15.48 -53.75 -13.09
C GLU A 367 15.11 -55.24 -13.20
N GLU A 368 13.82 -55.56 -13.36
CA GLU A 368 13.34 -56.93 -13.62
C GLU A 368 14.01 -57.51 -14.87
N LEU A 369 14.05 -56.74 -15.97
CA LEU A 369 14.73 -57.13 -17.20
C LEU A 369 16.22 -57.38 -16.97
N THR A 370 16.88 -56.52 -16.18
CA THR A 370 18.30 -56.67 -15.83
C THR A 370 18.57 -57.97 -15.07
N LEU A 371 17.70 -58.35 -14.12
CA LEU A 371 17.81 -59.63 -13.40
C LEU A 371 17.64 -60.84 -14.33
N HIS A 372 16.71 -60.77 -15.29
CA HIS A 372 16.55 -61.82 -16.30
C HIS A 372 17.79 -61.97 -17.18
N LEU A 373 18.40 -60.85 -17.61
CA LEU A 373 19.64 -60.86 -18.39
C LEU A 373 20.81 -61.47 -17.61
N ILE A 374 20.98 -61.10 -16.33
CA ILE A 374 22.01 -61.70 -15.46
C ILE A 374 21.80 -63.22 -15.32
N ARG A 375 20.55 -63.67 -15.17
CA ARG A 375 20.22 -65.11 -15.13
C ARG A 375 20.55 -65.80 -16.45
N GLN A 376 20.23 -65.16 -17.57
CA GLN A 376 20.50 -65.70 -18.91
C GLN A 376 22.00 -65.81 -19.18
N GLU A 377 22.79 -64.81 -18.79
CA GLU A 377 24.26 -64.84 -18.92
C GLU A 377 24.87 -65.99 -18.14
N LYS A 378 24.41 -66.23 -16.89
CA LYS A 378 24.84 -67.38 -16.08
C LYS A 378 24.51 -68.72 -16.74
N LEU A 379 23.33 -68.84 -17.36
CA LEU A 379 22.92 -70.05 -18.08
C LEU A 379 23.81 -70.28 -19.31
N ILE A 380 24.09 -69.23 -20.09
CA ILE A 380 24.96 -69.31 -21.27
C ILE A 380 26.38 -69.73 -20.86
N ALA A 381 26.93 -69.14 -19.79
CA ALA A 381 28.26 -69.50 -19.29
C ALA A 381 28.31 -70.97 -18.83
N GLY A 382 27.28 -71.44 -18.12
CA GLY A 382 27.17 -72.84 -17.72
C GLY A 382 27.11 -73.79 -18.92
N GLN A 383 26.29 -73.45 -19.92
CA GLN A 383 26.20 -74.21 -21.17
C GLN A 383 27.53 -74.23 -21.94
N GLN A 384 28.28 -73.13 -21.95
CA GLN A 384 29.59 -73.07 -22.61
C GLN A 384 30.64 -73.97 -21.95
N GLU A 385 30.69 -74.02 -20.61
CA GLU A 385 31.58 -74.94 -19.90
C GLU A 385 31.16 -76.40 -20.10
N GLU A 386 29.85 -76.70 -20.11
CA GLU A 386 29.36 -78.05 -20.42
C GLU A 386 29.72 -78.47 -21.86
N ILE A 387 29.56 -77.58 -22.84
CA ILE A 387 29.96 -77.82 -24.23
C ILE A 387 31.47 -78.08 -24.32
N LYS A 388 32.28 -77.35 -23.57
CA LYS A 388 33.75 -77.51 -23.53
C LYS A 388 34.16 -78.85 -22.93
N ASP A 389 33.49 -79.29 -21.86
CA ASP A 389 33.73 -80.61 -21.26
C ASP A 389 33.26 -81.76 -22.15
N LEU A 390 32.12 -81.62 -22.83
CA LEU A 390 31.65 -82.59 -23.82
C LEU A 390 32.63 -82.71 -24.99
N LYS A 391 33.16 -81.60 -25.50
CA LYS A 391 34.19 -81.61 -26.56
C LYS A 391 35.46 -82.35 -26.15
N LYS A 392 35.97 -82.10 -24.93
CA LYS A 392 37.14 -82.85 -24.40
C LYS A 392 36.88 -84.35 -24.29
N LYS A 393 35.68 -84.75 -23.87
CA LYS A 393 35.31 -86.18 -23.76
C LYS A 393 35.28 -86.86 -25.12
N ILE A 394 34.82 -86.17 -26.16
CA ILE A 394 34.82 -86.68 -27.54
C ILE A 394 36.25 -86.80 -28.07
N GLU A 395 37.11 -85.82 -27.81
CA GLU A 395 38.53 -85.86 -28.22
C GLU A 395 39.32 -86.98 -27.56
N ASN A 396 38.99 -87.36 -26.31
CA ASN A 396 39.64 -88.47 -25.60
C ASN A 396 39.08 -89.87 -25.95
N GLN A 397 38.07 -89.96 -26.82
CA GLN A 397 37.50 -91.23 -27.29
C GLN A 397 37.99 -91.65 -28.69
N HIS A 398 38.81 -90.81 -29.33
CA HIS A 398 39.58 -91.12 -30.54
C HIS A 398 41.06 -91.22 -30.19
#